data_AF-A0A814QAM9-F1
#
_entry.id   AF-A0A814QAM9-F1
#
_cell.length_a   1.000
_cell.length_b   1.000
_cell.length_c   1.000
_cell.angle_alpha   90.00
_cell.angle_beta   90.00
_cell.angle_gamma   90.00
#
_symmetry.space_group_name_H-M   'P 1'
#
loop_
_entity.id
_entity.type
_entity.pdbx_description
1 polymer ?
#
loop_
_entity_poly.entity_id
_entity_poly.type
_entity_poly.pdbx_seq_one_letter_code
_entity_poly.pdbx_strand_id
1 'polypeptide(L)'
;MNETSLSIQERFTKFSLLLLFAIPSTICALYFIYNAIRIRTFRKRFQNQTLIILVCIVLLNILLNNSITMSFLYSCGSNVKYNEILCGIQCIDGFSGLSTFNWLFNILFPVFIIIFGSSLLLIRVLWVRRIMQRNLRNWSKNWKMIVQLLGIALVYTLVWLPLSIISLMTTFGSPSYSIHSIETNLLFISYLCEMCVPIVALFLTPEIILKLRGRMQSSIVDIASVTMGQYSKH
;
A
#
# COMPACT_ATOMS: atom_id res chain seq x y z
N MET A 1 -24.52 -30.24 5.20
CA MET A 1 -24.81 -29.10 6.10
C MET A 1 -23.57 -28.39 6.66
N ASN A 2 -22.33 -28.85 6.38
CA ASN A 2 -21.11 -28.24 6.94
C ASN A 2 -20.38 -27.26 6.01
N GLU A 3 -20.68 -27.22 4.71
CA GLU A 3 -19.94 -26.36 3.76
C GLU A 3 -20.30 -24.87 3.89
N THR A 4 -21.54 -24.57 4.28
CA THR A 4 -22.01 -23.18 4.40
C THR A 4 -21.37 -22.47 5.60
N SER A 5 -21.21 -23.14 6.74
CA SER A 5 -20.62 -22.54 7.94
C SER A 5 -19.13 -22.25 7.77
N LEU A 6 -18.38 -23.15 7.14
CA LEU A 6 -16.95 -22.95 6.85
C LEU A 6 -16.73 -21.70 5.98
N SER A 7 -17.59 -21.51 4.98
CA SER A 7 -17.49 -20.37 4.06
C SER A 7 -17.75 -19.01 4.74
N ILE A 8 -18.62 -18.96 5.75
CA ILE A 8 -18.94 -17.73 6.49
C ILE A 8 -17.77 -17.31 7.36
N GLN A 9 -17.12 -18.27 8.05
CA GLN A 9 -16.00 -17.99 8.93
C GLN A 9 -14.77 -17.46 8.18
N GLU A 10 -14.49 -18.02 7.00
CA GLU A 10 -13.40 -17.54 6.13
C GLU A 10 -13.62 -16.08 5.69
N ARG A 11 -14.85 -15.73 5.30
CA ARG A 11 -15.22 -14.36 4.90
C ARG A 11 -15.08 -13.38 6.04
N PHE A 12 -15.59 -13.73 7.22
CA PHE A 12 -15.49 -12.86 8.40
C PHE A 12 -14.03 -12.60 8.75
N THR A 13 -13.18 -13.64 8.69
CA THR A 13 -11.75 -13.51 8.97
C THR A 13 -11.05 -12.61 7.95
N LYS A 14 -11.32 -12.78 6.64
CA LYS A 14 -10.80 -11.92 5.59
C LYS A 14 -11.23 -10.46 5.77
N PHE A 15 -12.50 -10.23 6.05
CA PHE A 15 -13.05 -8.89 6.29
C PHE A 15 -12.44 -8.23 7.54
N SER A 16 -12.38 -8.96 8.67
CA SER A 16 -11.76 -8.47 9.90
C SER A 16 -10.28 -8.15 9.70
N LEU A 17 -9.54 -8.98 8.95
CA LEU A 17 -8.16 -8.69 8.57
C LEU A 17 -8.06 -7.40 7.75
N LEU A 18 -8.91 -7.23 6.73
CA LEU A 18 -8.91 -6.01 5.91
C LEU A 18 -9.16 -4.76 6.76
N LEU A 19 -10.15 -4.78 7.64
CA LEU A 19 -10.40 -3.65 8.57
C LEU A 19 -9.21 -3.39 9.51
N LEU A 20 -8.64 -4.47 10.07
CA LEU A 20 -7.51 -4.38 10.98
C LEU A 20 -6.29 -3.72 10.34
N PHE A 21 -6.04 -3.95 9.04
CA PHE A 21 -4.93 -3.32 8.32
C PHE A 21 -5.29 -1.96 7.71
N ALA A 22 -6.54 -1.76 7.28
CA ALA A 22 -6.96 -0.53 6.61
C ALA A 22 -6.98 0.68 7.54
N ILE A 23 -7.47 0.53 8.77
CA ILE A 23 -7.52 1.62 9.75
C ILE A 23 -6.11 2.16 10.08
N PRO A 24 -5.13 1.35 10.50
CA PRO A 24 -3.78 1.86 10.78
C PRO A 24 -3.10 2.37 9.51
N SER A 25 -3.30 1.71 8.37
CA SER A 25 -2.76 2.13 7.07
C SER A 25 -3.17 3.56 6.72
N THR A 26 -4.47 3.86 6.78
CA THR A 26 -5.02 5.18 6.49
C THR A 26 -4.52 6.24 7.46
N ILE A 27 -4.49 5.93 8.76
CA ILE A 27 -3.92 6.83 9.79
C ILE A 27 -2.43 7.11 9.49
N CYS A 28 -1.65 6.08 9.15
CA CYS A 28 -0.24 6.23 8.79
C CYS A 28 -0.05 7.09 7.52
N ALA A 29 -0.87 6.87 6.49
CA ALA A 29 -0.82 7.65 5.25
C ALA A 29 -1.13 9.14 5.51
N LEU A 30 -2.19 9.43 6.28
CA LEU A 30 -2.55 10.81 6.66
C LEU A 30 -1.46 11.47 7.50
N TYR A 31 -0.91 10.75 8.49
CA TYR A 31 0.19 11.25 9.31
C TYR A 31 1.45 11.53 8.47
N PHE A 32 1.75 10.66 7.51
CA PHE A 32 2.86 10.83 6.59
C PHE A 32 2.68 12.07 5.73
N ILE A 33 1.51 12.24 5.09
CA ILE A 33 1.18 13.42 4.28
C ILE A 33 1.25 14.69 5.12
N TYR A 34 0.65 14.69 6.32
CA TYR A 34 0.68 15.83 7.23
C TYR A 34 2.13 16.26 7.56
N ASN A 35 3.00 15.31 7.91
CA ASN A 35 4.40 15.60 8.19
C ASN A 35 5.15 16.07 6.95
N ALA A 36 4.93 15.46 5.80
CA ALA A 36 5.57 15.84 4.54
C ALA A 36 5.17 17.27 4.12
N ILE A 37 3.93 17.66 4.34
CA ILE A 37 3.44 19.03 4.10
C ILE A 37 4.05 20.03 5.09
N ARG A 38 4.15 19.65 6.37
CA ARG A 38 4.64 20.52 7.45
C ARG A 38 6.15 20.77 7.37
N ILE A 39 6.93 19.77 6.97
CA ILE A 39 8.40 19.88 6.90
C ILE A 39 8.81 20.62 5.62
N ARG A 40 9.12 21.92 5.75
CA ARG A 40 9.54 22.78 4.61
C ARG A 40 10.74 22.24 3.83
N THR A 41 11.67 21.54 4.49
CA THR A 41 12.83 20.92 3.82
C THR A 41 12.44 19.76 2.91
N PHE A 42 11.32 19.09 3.19
CA PHE A 42 10.84 17.96 2.39
C PHE A 42 10.36 18.43 1.01
N ARG A 43 9.77 19.62 0.91
CA ARG A 43 9.29 20.21 -0.36
C ARG A 43 10.42 20.55 -1.34
N LYS A 44 11.63 20.83 -0.85
CA LYS A 44 12.76 21.28 -1.69
C LYS A 44 13.50 20.14 -2.39
N ARG A 45 13.31 18.89 -1.97
CA ARG A 45 13.96 17.72 -2.61
C ARG A 45 13.02 17.06 -3.60
N PHE A 46 13.40 17.04 -4.87
CA PHE A 46 12.61 16.44 -5.96
C PHE A 46 12.22 14.97 -5.67
N GLN A 47 13.13 14.18 -5.08
CA GLN A 47 12.87 12.78 -4.74
C GLN A 47 11.73 12.61 -3.71
N ASN A 48 11.56 13.58 -2.82
CA ASN A 48 10.51 13.56 -1.81
C ASN A 48 9.14 13.91 -2.42
N GLN A 49 9.12 14.73 -3.48
CA GLN A 49 7.88 15.08 -4.17
C GLN A 49 7.27 13.86 -4.86
N THR A 50 8.09 13.02 -5.51
CA THR A 50 7.61 11.77 -6.12
C THR A 50 6.95 10.86 -5.10
N LEU A 51 7.52 10.74 -3.90
CA LEU A 51 6.97 9.88 -2.85
C LEU A 51 5.67 10.45 -2.26
N ILE A 52 5.56 11.78 -2.09
CA ILE A 52 4.29 12.42 -1.70
C ILE A 52 3.21 12.15 -2.74
N ILE A 53 3.52 12.37 -4.03
CA ILE A 53 2.57 12.14 -5.12
C ILE A 53 2.12 10.68 -5.14
N LEU A 54 3.05 9.74 -5.00
CA LEU A 54 2.75 8.30 -4.94
C LEU A 54 1.80 7.98 -3.78
N VAL A 55 2.10 8.45 -2.56
CA VAL A 55 1.24 8.22 -1.38
C VAL A 55 -0.14 8.87 -1.57
N CYS A 56 -0.22 10.06 -2.17
CA CYS A 56 -1.49 10.70 -2.49
C CYS A 56 -2.31 9.90 -3.52
N ILE A 57 -1.68 9.37 -4.57
CA ILE A 57 -2.35 8.53 -5.57
C ILE A 57 -2.87 7.24 -4.92
N VAL A 58 -2.07 6.58 -4.08
CA VAL A 58 -2.49 5.38 -3.34
C VAL A 58 -3.66 5.71 -2.42
N LEU A 59 -3.60 6.82 -1.67
CA LEU A 59 -4.71 7.24 -0.81
C LEU A 59 -5.97 7.54 -1.62
N LEU A 60 -5.85 8.21 -2.76
CA LEU A 60 -6.97 8.51 -3.64
C LEU A 60 -7.57 7.22 -4.22
N ASN A 61 -6.74 6.27 -4.62
CA ASN A 61 -7.21 4.94 -5.06
C ASN A 61 -7.94 4.21 -3.93
N ILE A 62 -7.43 4.21 -2.70
CA ILE A 62 -8.11 3.60 -1.55
C ILE A 62 -9.48 4.27 -1.32
N LEU A 63 -9.54 5.60 -1.41
CA LEU A 63 -10.78 6.35 -1.20
C LEU A 63 -11.79 6.14 -2.33
N LEU A 64 -11.34 6.05 -3.59
CA LEU A 64 -12.20 5.85 -4.75
C LEU A 64 -12.66 4.40 -4.91
N ASN A 65 -11.78 3.43 -4.63
CA ASN A 65 -12.07 2.00 -4.69
C ASN A 65 -12.88 1.51 -3.49
N ASN A 66 -12.89 2.24 -2.36
CA ASN A 66 -13.79 1.91 -1.27
C ASN A 66 -15.22 2.07 -1.79
N SER A 67 -15.89 0.93 -1.90
CA SER A 67 -17.21 0.69 -2.49
C SER A 67 -18.30 1.71 -2.13
N ILE A 68 -18.15 2.44 -1.02
CA ILE A 68 -19.04 3.53 -0.61
C ILE A 68 -19.26 4.55 -1.73
N THR A 69 -18.21 5.02 -2.41
CA THR A 69 -18.36 6.01 -3.51
C THR A 69 -19.12 5.44 -4.71
N MET A 70 -18.88 4.17 -5.05
CA MET A 70 -19.56 3.52 -6.17
C MET A 70 -21.01 3.15 -5.85
N SER A 71 -21.31 2.77 -4.60
CA SER A 71 -22.67 2.46 -4.15
C SER A 71 -23.60 3.68 -4.17
N PHE A 72 -23.07 4.90 -3.96
CA PHE A 72 -23.88 6.12 -4.06
C PHE A 72 -24.13 6.57 -5.50
N LEU A 73 -23.22 6.25 -6.44
CA LEU A 73 -23.31 6.70 -7.83
C LEU A 73 -24.12 5.76 -8.72
N TYR A 74 -24.11 4.46 -8.45
CA TYR A 74 -24.84 3.46 -9.24
C TYR A 74 -25.86 2.72 -8.38
N SER A 75 -27.14 3.08 -8.53
CA SER A 75 -28.25 2.33 -7.95
C SER A 75 -28.42 1.02 -8.70
N CYS A 76 -27.76 -0.04 -8.21
CA CYS A 76 -27.87 -1.35 -8.81
C CYS A 76 -29.06 -2.10 -8.24
N GLY A 77 -30.10 -2.25 -9.06
CA GLY A 77 -31.30 -3.03 -8.75
C GLY A 77 -31.08 -4.54 -8.75
N SER A 78 -29.85 -5.02 -8.61
CA SER A 78 -29.51 -6.44 -8.67
C SER A 78 -29.57 -7.08 -7.28
N ASN A 79 -30.02 -8.35 -7.24
CA ASN A 79 -30.01 -9.19 -6.05
C ASN A 79 -28.59 -9.28 -5.48
N VAL A 80 -28.34 -8.59 -4.37
CA VAL A 80 -27.06 -8.58 -3.67
C VAL A 80 -26.73 -10.01 -3.24
N LYS A 81 -25.66 -10.58 -3.81
CA LYS A 81 -25.14 -11.86 -3.35
C LYS A 81 -24.26 -11.62 -2.13
N TYR A 82 -24.87 -11.67 -0.95
CA TYR A 82 -24.16 -11.65 0.34
C TYR A 82 -23.18 -12.82 0.54
N ASN A 83 -23.12 -13.75 -0.43
CA ASN A 83 -22.26 -14.92 -0.40
C ASN A 83 -20.86 -14.71 -0.95
N GLU A 84 -20.52 -13.51 -1.45
CA GLU A 84 -19.19 -13.22 -2.00
C GLU A 84 -18.44 -12.23 -1.10
N ILE A 85 -17.10 -12.35 -1.05
CA ILE A 85 -16.23 -11.56 -0.15
C ILE A 85 -16.37 -10.05 -0.41
N LEU A 86 -16.70 -9.65 -1.65
CA LEU A 86 -16.81 -8.27 -2.09
C LEU A 86 -18.27 -7.76 -2.16
N CYS A 87 -19.21 -8.40 -1.46
CA CYS A 87 -20.65 -8.08 -1.52
C CYS A 87 -21.24 -8.20 -2.93
N GLY A 88 -20.75 -9.17 -3.70
CA GLY A 88 -21.17 -9.47 -5.07
C GLY A 88 -20.25 -8.88 -6.13
N ILE A 89 -20.49 -9.33 -7.37
CA ILE A 89 -19.90 -8.76 -8.58
C ILE A 89 -20.17 -7.25 -8.59
N GLN A 90 -19.14 -6.44 -8.85
CA GLN A 90 -19.36 -5.01 -8.98
C GLN A 90 -20.33 -4.82 -10.14
N CYS A 91 -21.38 -4.04 -9.95
CA CYS A 91 -22.39 -3.83 -10.99
C CYS A 91 -21.78 -3.29 -12.31
N ILE A 92 -20.63 -2.64 -12.20
CA ILE A 92 -19.75 -2.21 -13.30
C ILE A 92 -19.31 -3.40 -14.19
N ASP A 93 -19.12 -4.59 -13.62
CA ASP A 93 -18.70 -5.79 -14.35
C ASP A 93 -19.80 -6.36 -15.25
N GLY A 94 -21.06 -5.96 -15.05
CA GLY A 94 -22.15 -6.29 -15.97
C GLY A 94 -21.98 -5.66 -17.36
N PHE A 95 -21.17 -4.60 -17.46
CA PHE A 95 -20.87 -3.92 -18.72
C PHE A 95 -19.42 -4.21 -19.14
N SER A 96 -19.24 -5.10 -20.11
CA SER A 96 -17.93 -5.57 -20.58
C SER A 96 -16.94 -4.45 -20.91
N GLY A 97 -17.42 -3.36 -21.52
CA GLY A 97 -16.58 -2.19 -21.86
C GLY A 97 -16.07 -1.44 -20.63
N LEU A 98 -16.92 -1.21 -19.63
CA LEU A 98 -16.53 -0.51 -18.40
C LEU A 98 -15.62 -1.37 -17.53
N SER A 99 -15.87 -2.67 -17.42
CA SER A 99 -15.00 -3.60 -16.68
C SER A 99 -13.59 -3.63 -17.28
N THR A 100 -13.49 -3.75 -18.61
CA THR A 100 -12.19 -3.73 -19.31
C THR A 100 -11.48 -2.39 -19.13
N PHE A 101 -12.21 -1.27 -19.21
CA PHE A 101 -11.65 0.07 -18.97
C PHE A 101 -11.14 0.21 -17.53
N ASN A 102 -11.95 -0.19 -16.55
CA ASN A 102 -11.61 -0.16 -15.14
C ASN A 102 -10.34 -0.98 -14.87
N TRP A 103 -10.28 -2.20 -15.38
CA TRP A 103 -9.09 -3.05 -15.28
C TRP A 103 -7.85 -2.40 -15.92
N LEU A 104 -7.99 -1.86 -17.13
CA LEU A 104 -6.86 -1.25 -17.84
C LEU A 104 -6.30 -0.02 -17.09
N PHE A 105 -7.18 0.87 -16.63
CA PHE A 105 -6.75 2.15 -16.05
C PHE A 105 -6.48 2.10 -14.56
N ASN A 106 -7.17 1.25 -13.80
CA ASN A 106 -7.00 1.18 -12.35
C ASN A 106 -6.05 0.06 -11.91
N ILE A 107 -5.81 -0.95 -12.75
CA ILE A 107 -4.90 -2.06 -12.44
C ILE A 107 -3.66 -2.00 -13.32
N LEU A 108 -3.81 -2.12 -14.65
CA LEU A 108 -2.64 -2.27 -15.54
C LEU A 108 -1.79 -1.00 -15.62
N PHE A 109 -2.41 0.16 -15.78
CA PHE A 109 -1.72 1.43 -15.97
C PHE A 109 -0.86 1.85 -14.76
N PRO A 110 -1.34 1.79 -13.49
CA PRO A 110 -0.52 2.08 -12.32
C PRO A 110 0.66 1.11 -12.17
N VAL A 111 0.44 -0.19 -12.43
CA VAL A 111 1.49 -1.21 -12.39
C VAL A 111 2.58 -0.89 -13.43
N PHE A 112 2.18 -0.53 -14.65
CA PHE A 112 3.11 -0.13 -15.70
C PHE A 112 3.93 1.10 -15.29
N ILE A 113 3.28 2.14 -14.77
CA ILE A 113 3.96 3.35 -14.27
C ILE A 113 4.95 3.01 -13.16
N ILE A 114 4.57 2.14 -12.22
CA ILE A 114 5.43 1.77 -11.10
C ILE A 114 6.64 0.99 -11.58
N ILE A 115 6.46 -0.01 -12.45
CA ILE A 115 7.58 -0.81 -13.00
C ILE A 115 8.51 0.09 -13.82
N PHE A 116 7.96 0.88 -14.75
CA PHE A 116 8.75 1.74 -15.62
C PHE A 116 9.45 2.85 -14.83
N GLY A 117 8.73 3.52 -13.94
CA GLY A 117 9.26 4.57 -13.08
C GLY A 117 10.35 4.06 -12.14
N SER A 118 10.16 2.89 -11.53
CA SER A 118 11.16 2.27 -10.66
C SER A 118 12.41 1.86 -11.43
N SER A 119 12.24 1.34 -12.65
CA SER A 119 13.35 0.99 -13.54
C SER A 119 14.16 2.22 -13.94
N LEU A 120 13.50 3.30 -14.36
CA LEU A 120 14.17 4.57 -14.67
C LEU A 120 14.91 5.16 -13.47
N LEU A 121 14.32 5.10 -12.27
CA LEU A 121 14.96 5.56 -11.05
C LEU A 121 16.18 4.71 -10.70
N LEU A 122 16.09 3.39 -10.83
CA LEU A 122 17.21 2.49 -10.62
C LEU A 122 18.34 2.75 -11.62
N ILE A 123 18.03 2.89 -12.92
CA ILE A 123 19.02 3.23 -13.95
C ILE A 123 19.71 4.55 -13.63
N ARG A 124 18.93 5.60 -13.30
CA ARG A 124 19.47 6.92 -12.93
C ARG A 124 20.38 6.83 -11.70
N VAL A 125 19.99 6.06 -10.69
CA VAL A 125 20.78 5.86 -9.49
C VAL A 125 22.09 5.13 -9.79
N LEU A 126 22.05 4.08 -10.60
CA LEU A 126 23.24 3.35 -11.04
C LEU A 126 24.15 4.24 -11.90
N TRP A 127 23.57 5.09 -12.73
CA TRP A 127 24.31 6.08 -13.52
C TRP A 127 25.01 7.11 -12.63
N VAL A 128 24.26 7.71 -11.70
CA VAL A 128 24.80 8.69 -10.75
C VAL A 128 25.85 8.04 -9.85
N ARG A 129 25.69 6.76 -9.47
CA ARG A 129 26.69 6.01 -8.71
C ARG A 129 28.03 5.97 -9.44
N ARG A 130 28.01 5.74 -10.76
CA ARG A 130 29.21 5.69 -11.59
C ARG A 130 29.94 7.04 -11.58
N ILE A 131 29.20 8.15 -11.56
CA ILE A 131 29.78 9.51 -11.51
C ILE A 131 30.26 9.88 -10.10
N MET A 132 29.54 9.47 -9.05
CA MET A 132 29.81 9.85 -7.65
C MET A 132 30.78 8.94 -6.88
N GLN A 133 31.42 7.96 -7.54
CA GLN A 133 32.38 7.06 -6.88
C GLN A 133 33.52 7.79 -6.14
N ARG A 134 33.80 9.06 -6.46
CA ARG A 134 34.80 9.88 -5.76
C ARG A 134 34.37 10.41 -4.38
N ASN A 135 33.09 10.32 -3.99
CA ASN A 135 32.61 10.88 -2.72
C ASN A 135 31.77 9.89 -1.89
N LEU A 136 32.41 8.80 -1.47
CA LEU A 136 31.81 7.66 -0.75
C LEU A 136 31.05 8.07 0.53
N ARG A 137 31.48 9.13 1.22
CA ARG A 137 30.85 9.56 2.48
C ARG A 137 29.45 10.13 2.29
N ASN A 138 29.22 10.84 1.18
CA ASN A 138 27.89 11.35 0.84
C ASN A 138 26.98 10.24 0.27
N TRP A 139 27.57 9.21 -0.35
CA TRP A 139 26.83 8.08 -0.92
C TRP A 139 26.04 7.29 0.13
N SER A 140 26.64 7.01 1.30
CA SER A 140 25.99 6.22 2.34
C SER A 140 24.70 6.85 2.88
N LYS A 141 24.58 8.19 2.80
CA LYS A 141 23.36 8.92 3.18
C LYS A 141 22.24 8.73 2.16
N ASN A 142 22.57 8.77 0.87
CA ASN A 142 21.60 8.67 -0.23
C ASN A 142 21.18 7.22 -0.53
N TRP A 143 22.07 6.26 -0.29
CA TRP A 143 21.80 4.82 -0.50
C TRP A 143 20.58 4.34 0.28
N LYS A 144 20.37 4.84 1.51
CA LYS A 144 19.24 4.45 2.34
C LYS A 144 17.92 4.74 1.63
N MET A 145 17.74 5.95 1.09
CA MET A 145 16.51 6.34 0.39
C MET A 145 16.25 5.48 -0.86
N ILE A 146 17.31 5.12 -1.58
CA ILE A 146 17.23 4.26 -2.77
C ILE A 146 16.72 2.87 -2.41
N VAL A 147 17.28 2.25 -1.35
CA VAL A 147 16.87 0.91 -0.91
C VAL A 147 15.39 0.90 -0.51
N GLN A 148 14.89 1.98 0.08
CA GLN A 148 13.47 2.07 0.44
C GLN A 148 12.58 2.08 -0.79
N LEU A 149 12.90 2.94 -1.75
CA LEU A 149 12.11 3.08 -2.97
C LEU A 149 12.13 1.78 -3.79
N LEU A 150 13.28 1.12 -3.87
CA LEU A 150 13.43 -0.18 -4.52
C LEU A 150 12.65 -1.28 -3.78
N GLY A 151 12.65 -1.27 -2.45
CA GLY A 151 11.90 -2.22 -1.64
C GLY A 151 10.39 -2.11 -1.88
N ILE A 152 9.85 -0.89 -1.90
CA ILE A 152 8.43 -0.64 -2.20
C ILE A 152 8.09 -1.11 -3.62
N ALA A 153 8.93 -0.77 -4.61
CA ALA A 153 8.73 -1.19 -5.99
C ALA A 153 8.74 -2.72 -6.17
N LEU A 154 9.65 -3.41 -5.48
CA LEU A 154 9.79 -4.86 -5.55
C LEU A 154 8.58 -5.55 -4.92
N VAL A 155 8.15 -5.12 -3.73
CA VAL A 155 6.95 -5.66 -3.07
C VAL A 155 5.71 -5.46 -3.95
N TYR A 156 5.56 -4.27 -4.53
CA TYR A 156 4.44 -3.99 -5.43
C TYR A 156 4.47 -4.87 -6.67
N THR A 157 5.63 -5.00 -7.33
CA THR A 157 5.77 -5.83 -8.53
C THR A 157 5.49 -7.30 -8.24
N LEU A 158 5.97 -7.84 -7.12
CA LEU A 158 5.76 -9.25 -6.75
C LEU A 158 4.28 -9.60 -6.56
N VAL A 159 3.47 -8.66 -6.07
CA VAL A 159 2.05 -8.90 -5.79
C VAL A 159 1.19 -8.60 -7.01
N TRP A 160 1.47 -7.50 -7.72
CA TRP A 160 0.63 -7.04 -8.82
C TRP A 160 0.89 -7.75 -10.14
N LEU A 161 2.15 -8.14 -10.42
CA LEU A 161 2.49 -8.77 -11.69
C LEU A 161 1.78 -10.13 -11.88
N PRO A 162 1.72 -11.04 -10.88
CA PRO A 162 0.94 -12.27 -11.01
C PRO A 162 -0.55 -12.01 -11.23
N LEU A 163 -1.13 -11.02 -10.53
CA LEU A 163 -2.53 -10.64 -10.69
C LEU A 163 -2.80 -10.12 -12.12
N SER A 164 -1.96 -9.22 -12.64
CA SER A 164 -2.09 -8.70 -14.00
C SER A 164 -1.98 -9.81 -15.05
N ILE A 165 -1.09 -10.79 -14.87
CA ILE A 165 -0.95 -11.93 -15.79
C ILE A 165 -2.22 -12.78 -15.77
N ILE A 166 -2.73 -13.13 -14.59
CA ILE A 166 -3.92 -13.97 -14.46
C ILE A 166 -5.14 -13.25 -15.03
N SER A 167 -5.35 -11.98 -14.72
CA SER A 167 -6.48 -11.22 -15.30
C SER A 167 -6.37 -11.05 -16.81
N LEU A 168 -5.15 -10.97 -17.36
CA LEU A 168 -4.95 -10.96 -18.81
C LEU A 168 -5.30 -12.34 -19.41
N MET A 169 -4.92 -13.42 -18.75
CA MET A 169 -5.30 -14.78 -19.15
C MET A 169 -6.81 -15.01 -19.09
N THR A 170 -7.52 -14.47 -18.10
CA THR A 170 -8.99 -14.59 -18.02
C THR A 170 -9.70 -13.74 -19.06
N THR A 171 -9.12 -12.59 -19.43
CA THR A 171 -9.68 -11.70 -20.45
C THR A 171 -9.55 -12.26 -21.86
N PHE A 172 -8.41 -12.87 -22.20
CA PHE A 172 -8.15 -13.39 -23.56
C PHE A 172 -8.33 -14.91 -23.71
N GLY A 173 -8.34 -15.65 -22.61
CA GLY A 173 -8.47 -17.11 -22.60
C GLY A 173 -9.88 -17.60 -22.26
N SER A 174 -10.12 -18.90 -22.42
CA SER A 174 -11.35 -19.52 -21.93
C SER A 174 -11.30 -19.63 -20.40
N PRO A 175 -12.25 -19.02 -19.67
CA PRO A 175 -12.20 -19.01 -18.21
C PRO A 175 -12.43 -20.41 -17.65
N SER A 176 -11.40 -21.01 -17.06
CA SER A 176 -11.55 -22.23 -16.26
C SER A 176 -11.88 -21.87 -14.80
N TYR A 177 -12.80 -22.61 -14.18
CA TYR A 177 -13.30 -22.37 -12.81
C TYR A 177 -12.18 -22.22 -11.76
N SER A 178 -11.09 -22.97 -11.89
CA SER A 178 -9.92 -22.91 -11.00
C SER A 178 -9.23 -21.54 -10.99
N ILE A 179 -9.21 -20.83 -12.13
CA ILE A 179 -8.53 -19.54 -12.26
C ILE A 179 -9.24 -18.47 -11.44
N HIS A 180 -10.59 -18.51 -11.41
CA HIS A 180 -11.38 -17.50 -10.68
C HIS A 180 -11.14 -17.55 -9.17
N SER A 181 -10.91 -18.73 -8.60
CA SER A 181 -10.57 -18.88 -7.17
C SER A 181 -9.19 -18.31 -6.85
N ILE A 182 -8.21 -18.58 -7.72
CA ILE A 182 -6.84 -18.07 -7.58
C ILE A 182 -6.83 -16.54 -7.71
N GLU A 183 -7.53 -15.99 -8.70
CA GLU A 183 -7.66 -14.55 -8.91
C GLU A 183 -8.24 -13.85 -7.68
N THR A 184 -9.30 -14.41 -7.09
CA THR A 184 -9.92 -13.85 -5.88
C THR A 184 -8.95 -13.81 -4.69
N ASN A 185 -8.14 -14.86 -4.52
CA ASN A 185 -7.14 -14.91 -3.45
C ASN A 185 -5.98 -13.94 -3.71
N LEU A 186 -5.51 -13.80 -4.95
CA LEU A 186 -4.47 -12.83 -5.31
C LEU A 186 -4.94 -11.39 -5.14
N LEU A 187 -6.20 -11.12 -5.47
CA LEU A 187 -6.83 -9.81 -5.27
C LEU A 187 -6.97 -9.46 -3.78
N PHE A 188 -7.22 -10.46 -2.92
CA PHE A 188 -7.13 -10.26 -1.46
C PHE A 188 -5.70 -9.93 -1.00
N ILE A 189 -4.69 -10.63 -1.54
CA ILE A 189 -3.28 -10.37 -1.22
C ILE A 189 -2.84 -8.98 -1.71
N SER A 190 -3.32 -8.52 -2.88
CA SER A 190 -3.03 -7.17 -3.37
C SER A 190 -3.58 -6.09 -2.46
N TYR A 191 -4.79 -6.25 -1.93
CA TYR A 191 -5.33 -5.32 -0.93
C TYR A 191 -4.47 -5.29 0.34
N LEU A 192 -4.05 -6.44 0.87
CA LEU A 192 -3.14 -6.47 2.02
C LEU A 192 -1.81 -5.77 1.72
N CYS A 193 -1.29 -5.95 0.51
CA CYS A 193 -0.06 -5.28 0.07
C CYS A 193 -0.24 -3.75 0.06
N GLU A 194 -1.32 -3.23 -0.52
CA GLU A 194 -1.62 -1.79 -0.55
C GLU A 194 -1.69 -1.20 0.86
N MET A 195 -2.30 -1.91 1.81
CA MET A 195 -2.38 -1.48 3.21
C MET A 195 -1.02 -1.52 3.93
N CYS A 196 -0.13 -2.42 3.53
CA CYS A 196 1.22 -2.51 4.07
C CYS A 196 2.16 -1.40 3.55
N VAL A 197 1.93 -0.85 2.35
CA VAL A 197 2.81 0.17 1.75
C VAL A 197 3.04 1.39 2.64
N PRO A 198 2.02 2.08 3.19
CA PRO A 198 2.25 3.26 4.04
C PRO A 198 2.95 2.90 5.35
N ILE A 199 2.69 1.71 5.89
CA ILE A 199 3.38 1.18 7.08
C ILE A 199 4.87 0.99 6.77
N VAL A 200 5.18 0.28 5.68
CA VAL A 200 6.55 0.04 5.21
C VAL A 200 7.26 1.36 4.92
N ALA A 201 6.61 2.32 4.23
CA ALA A 201 7.18 3.64 3.94
C ALA A 201 7.52 4.43 5.22
N LEU A 202 6.65 4.38 6.23
CA LEU A 202 6.87 5.03 7.52
C LEU A 202 8.06 4.41 8.26
N PHE A 203 8.10 3.09 8.37
CA PHE A 203 9.16 2.35 9.05
C PHE A 203 10.49 2.43 8.33
N LEU A 204 10.49 2.57 7.02
CA LEU A 204 11.70 2.68 6.25
C LEU A 204 12.35 4.06 6.43
N THR A 205 11.57 5.13 6.61
CA THR A 205 12.08 6.51 6.68
C THR A 205 12.96 6.75 7.92
N PRO A 206 14.31 6.88 7.79
CA PRO A 206 15.22 6.92 8.94
C PRO A 206 15.02 8.16 9.80
N GLU A 207 14.60 9.27 9.22
CA GLU A 207 14.32 10.51 9.96
C GLU A 207 13.19 10.31 10.97
N ILE A 208 12.16 9.56 10.58
CA ILE A 208 11.01 9.26 11.42
C ILE A 208 11.42 8.27 12.52
N ILE A 209 12.18 7.22 12.18
CA ILE A 209 12.73 6.27 13.17
C ILE A 209 13.58 7.01 14.21
N LEU A 210 14.48 7.90 13.78
CA LEU A 210 15.34 8.65 14.70
C LEU A 210 14.53 9.57 15.63
N LYS A 211 13.49 10.22 15.10
CA LYS A 211 12.61 11.10 15.89
C LYS A 211 11.72 10.31 16.86
N LEU A 212 11.20 9.16 16.44
CA LEU A 212 10.46 8.23 17.29
C LEU A 212 11.36 7.68 18.41
N ARG A 213 12.58 7.28 18.07
CA ARG A 213 13.57 6.80 19.04
C ARG A 213 13.93 7.89 20.06
N GLY A 214 14.13 9.13 19.62
CA GLY A 214 14.39 10.26 20.52
C GLY A 214 13.24 10.52 21.48
N ARG A 215 11.98 10.46 21.02
CA ARG A 215 10.79 10.61 21.87
C ARG A 215 10.61 9.45 22.85
N MET A 216 10.83 8.22 22.42
CA MET A 216 10.78 7.07 23.33
C MET A 216 11.86 7.17 24.41
N GLN A 217 13.07 7.58 24.06
CA GLN A 217 14.15 7.76 25.03
C GLN A 217 13.84 8.85 26.05
N SER A 218 13.27 9.99 25.65
CA SER A 218 12.89 11.03 26.60
C SER A 218 11.80 10.55 27.58
N SER A 219 10.77 9.84 27.09
CA SER A 219 9.70 9.35 27.96
C SER A 219 10.18 8.30 28.97
N ILE A 220 11.16 7.46 28.62
CA ILE A 220 11.75 6.49 29.55
C ILE A 220 12.54 7.20 30.67
N VAL A 221 13.28 8.27 30.34
CA VAL A 221 14.03 9.04 31.33
C VAL A 221 13.09 9.72 32.34
N ASP A 222 11.96 10.26 31.87
CA ASP A 222 10.98 10.90 32.75
C ASP A 222 10.36 9.89 33.74
N ILE A 223 9.98 8.69 33.27
CA ILE A 223 9.43 7.63 34.12
C ILE A 223 10.44 7.17 35.17
N ALA A 224 11.71 6.98 34.77
CA ALA A 224 12.77 6.58 35.68
C ALA A 224 12.99 7.59 36.81
N SER A 225 12.91 8.90 36.50
CA SER A 225 13.06 9.97 37.47
C SER A 225 11.95 9.99 38.53
N VAL A 226 10.70 9.67 38.14
CA VAL A 226 9.55 9.59 39.07
C VAL A 226 9.68 8.39 40.01
N THR A 227 10.13 7.24 39.51
CA THR A 227 10.34 6.05 40.36
C THR A 227 11.51 6.17 41.32
N MET A 228 12.58 6.88 40.98
CA MET A 228 13.72 7.08 41.90
C MET A 228 13.44 8.11 42.99
N GLY A 229 12.54 9.07 42.76
CA GLY A 229 12.15 10.06 43.77
C GLY A 229 11.38 9.50 44.98
N GLN A 230 10.78 8.31 44.86
CA GLN A 230 10.00 7.69 45.95
C GLN A 230 10.84 6.86 46.95
N TYR A 231 12.09 6.51 46.63
CA TYR A 231 12.94 5.67 47.50
C TYR A 231 13.89 6.44 48.42
N SER A 232 13.89 7.77 48.40
CA SER A 232 14.82 8.61 49.19
C SER A 232 14.23 9.16 50.50
N LYS A 233 13.08 8.66 50.96
CA LYS A 233 12.49 9.04 52.25
C LYS A 233 12.33 7.82 53.15
N HIS A 234 13.44 7.25 53.62
CA HIS A 234 13.49 6.45 54.84
C HIS A 234 14.91 6.45 55.39
#